data_AF-A0AAW2LUV4-F1
#
_entry.id   AF-A0AAW2LUV4-F1
#
_cell.length_a   1.000
_cell.length_b   1.000
_cell.length_c   1.000
_cell.angle_alpha   90.00
_cell.angle_beta   90.00
_cell.angle_gamma   90.00
#
_symmetry.space_group_name_H-M   'P 1'
#
loop_
_entity.id
_entity.type
_entity.pdbx_description
1 polymer ?
#
loop_
_entity_poly.entity_id
_entity_poly.type
_entity_poly.pdbx_seq_one_letter_code
_entity_poly.pdbx_strand_id
1 'polypeptide(L)'
;MKNHIQTMADHWLRPLICLLIVMSTQVHGSHLIDITLLKSAVSKGAVCLDGSPPAYYFQKGSGDGANNWLVYLEGGGWCASHDGCEQRTRTIVGSSSLRKGATFFGQIMSSDQTINPDFYNWNIVSVVYCDGSSYMGDVEGAILSGGSAGGLGANLHCDGFGALLPSASRVKCISDSGFFIHAVRDIQTPYFFLESAFDDHQTLREVANSKSTGIFIHSCYRHGHFYDKESWANSPVLGDKTIVKAIGDWYFERSSVQEIDTQNELPQNCTNHA
;
A
#
# COMPACT_ATOMS: atom_id res chain seq x y z
N MET A 1 25.13 -55.60 -57.68
CA MET A 1 24.14 -54.52 -57.42
C MET A 1 23.72 -54.38 -55.95
N LYS A 2 23.55 -55.46 -55.16
CA LYS A 2 23.15 -55.33 -53.73
C LYS A 2 24.19 -54.61 -52.85
N ASN A 3 25.49 -54.88 -53.01
CA ASN A 3 26.55 -54.26 -52.19
C ASN A 3 26.80 -52.77 -52.48
N HIS A 4 26.33 -52.25 -53.62
CA HIS A 4 26.54 -50.85 -54.02
C HIS A 4 25.45 -49.90 -53.48
N ILE A 5 24.30 -50.45 -53.10
CA ILE A 5 23.16 -49.69 -52.54
C ILE A 5 23.36 -49.48 -51.03
N GLN A 6 23.97 -50.45 -50.32
CA GLN A 6 24.30 -50.34 -48.90
C GLN A 6 25.32 -49.23 -48.61
N THR A 7 26.32 -49.04 -49.47
CA THR A 7 27.37 -48.02 -49.26
C THR A 7 26.87 -46.59 -49.46
N MET A 8 25.89 -46.35 -50.35
CA MET A 8 25.29 -45.02 -50.51
C MET A 8 24.37 -44.63 -49.34
N ALA A 9 23.65 -45.60 -48.77
CA ALA A 9 22.84 -45.37 -47.56
C ALA A 9 23.74 -45.05 -46.34
N ASP A 10 24.87 -45.73 -46.16
CA ASP A 10 25.74 -45.43 -45.01
C ASP A 10 26.59 -44.15 -45.19
N HIS A 11 26.99 -43.78 -46.42
CA HIS A 11 27.81 -42.58 -46.64
C HIS A 11 27.03 -41.27 -46.75
N TRP A 12 25.75 -41.31 -47.12
CA TRP A 12 24.95 -40.09 -47.27
C TRP A 12 23.84 -39.99 -46.23
N LEU A 13 23.12 -41.09 -45.93
CA LEU A 13 21.99 -41.04 -44.99
C LEU A 13 22.45 -40.82 -43.55
N ARG A 14 23.56 -41.45 -43.10
CA ARG A 14 24.08 -41.25 -41.74
C ARG A 14 24.55 -39.82 -41.46
N PRO A 15 25.39 -39.18 -42.29
CA PRO A 15 25.74 -37.78 -42.08
C PRO A 15 24.54 -36.85 -42.29
N LEU A 16 23.58 -37.16 -43.17
CA LEU A 16 22.36 -36.36 -43.31
C LEU A 16 21.47 -36.46 -42.07
N ILE A 17 21.33 -37.65 -41.46
CA ILE A 17 20.62 -37.84 -40.19
C ILE A 17 21.35 -37.14 -39.04
N CYS A 18 22.69 -37.24 -38.96
CA CYS A 18 23.46 -36.45 -37.98
C CYS A 18 23.33 -34.94 -38.21
N LEU A 19 23.31 -34.48 -39.47
CA LEU A 19 23.11 -33.08 -39.81
C LEU A 19 21.68 -32.62 -39.47
N LEU A 20 20.67 -33.45 -39.70
CA LEU A 20 19.29 -33.18 -39.30
C LEU A 20 19.12 -33.19 -37.77
N ILE A 21 19.80 -34.09 -37.06
CA ILE A 21 19.84 -34.13 -35.59
C ILE A 21 20.51 -32.87 -35.04
N VAL A 22 21.64 -32.44 -35.63
CA VAL A 22 22.37 -31.20 -35.27
C VAL A 22 21.62 -29.93 -35.71
N MET A 23 20.79 -29.97 -36.76
CA MET A 23 19.88 -28.87 -37.12
C MET A 23 18.59 -28.87 -36.28
N SER A 24 18.24 -29.99 -35.65
CA SER A 24 17.12 -30.08 -34.70
C SER A 24 17.50 -29.79 -33.25
N THR A 25 18.79 -29.63 -32.94
CA THR A 25 19.17 -28.84 -31.75
C THR A 25 18.87 -27.39 -32.09
N GLN A 26 17.61 -26.98 -31.89
CA GLN A 26 17.32 -25.57 -31.67
C GLN A 26 18.27 -25.13 -30.57
N VAL A 27 19.22 -24.27 -30.91
CA VAL A 27 19.79 -23.35 -29.93
C VAL A 27 18.57 -22.66 -29.35
N HIS A 28 18.15 -23.05 -28.14
CA HIS A 28 17.01 -22.47 -27.45
C HIS A 28 17.42 -21.05 -27.07
N GLY A 29 17.34 -20.17 -28.07
CA GLY A 29 17.68 -18.77 -27.98
C GLY A 29 16.76 -18.14 -26.96
N SER A 30 17.36 -17.38 -26.05
CA SER A 30 16.71 -16.56 -25.05
C SER A 30 15.59 -15.71 -25.68
N HIS A 31 14.34 -16.18 -25.56
CA HIS A 31 13.17 -15.43 -26.04
C HIS A 31 13.01 -14.18 -25.17
N LEU A 32 13.02 -13.02 -25.82
CA LEU A 32 12.76 -11.75 -25.16
C LEU A 32 11.26 -11.57 -24.97
N ILE A 33 10.86 -11.11 -23.79
CA ILE A 33 9.46 -10.98 -23.37
C ILE A 33 9.12 -9.51 -23.31
N ASP A 34 8.16 -9.09 -24.14
CA ASP A 34 7.74 -7.70 -24.25
C ASP A 34 7.02 -7.21 -22.98
N ILE A 35 7.23 -5.93 -22.68
CA ILE A 35 6.52 -5.24 -21.61
C ILE A 35 5.07 -4.97 -22.01
N THR A 36 4.13 -5.25 -21.12
CA THR A 36 2.72 -4.90 -21.26
C THR A 36 2.38 -3.75 -20.32
N LEU A 37 1.97 -2.60 -20.88
CA LEU A 37 1.45 -1.47 -20.12
C LEU A 37 -0.04 -1.67 -19.83
N LEU A 38 -0.42 -1.74 -18.55
CA LEU A 38 -1.79 -1.95 -18.11
C LEU A 38 -2.56 -0.63 -18.06
N LYS A 39 -2.78 -0.02 -19.24
CA LYS A 39 -3.44 1.29 -19.40
C LYS A 39 -4.82 1.36 -18.73
N SER A 40 -5.56 0.25 -18.69
CA SER A 40 -6.88 0.19 -18.04
C SER A 40 -6.81 0.40 -16.52
N ALA A 41 -5.68 0.10 -15.86
CA ALA A 41 -5.54 0.27 -14.41
C ALA A 41 -5.42 1.74 -14.00
N VAL A 42 -4.99 2.63 -14.90
CA VAL A 42 -4.93 4.08 -14.65
C VAL A 42 -6.31 4.63 -14.32
N SER A 43 -7.36 4.15 -15.01
CA SER A 43 -8.75 4.55 -14.71
C SER A 43 -9.23 4.12 -13.32
N LYS A 44 -8.49 3.24 -12.63
CA LYS A 44 -8.73 2.75 -11.27
C LYS A 44 -7.77 3.36 -10.24
N GLY A 45 -6.98 4.38 -10.61
CA GLY A 45 -6.05 5.07 -9.73
C GLY A 45 -4.67 4.42 -9.59
N ALA A 46 -4.43 3.27 -10.22
CA ALA A 46 -3.11 2.62 -10.17
C ALA A 46 -2.17 3.24 -11.21
N VAL A 47 -1.09 3.83 -10.73
CA VAL A 47 -0.03 4.47 -11.54
C VAL A 47 1.35 4.24 -10.92
N CYS A 48 2.40 4.37 -11.72
CA CYS A 48 3.77 4.52 -11.23
C CYS A 48 3.97 5.91 -10.59
N LEU A 49 5.12 6.14 -9.95
CA LEU A 49 5.46 7.45 -9.34
C LEU A 49 5.31 8.63 -10.31
N ASP A 50 5.65 8.45 -11.59
CA ASP A 50 5.54 9.49 -12.63
C ASP A 50 4.12 9.63 -13.24
N GLY A 51 3.15 8.83 -12.78
CA GLY A 51 1.80 8.80 -13.34
C GLY A 51 1.61 7.87 -14.55
N SER A 52 2.68 7.21 -15.02
CA SER A 52 2.59 6.22 -16.09
C SER A 52 1.78 4.97 -15.67
N PRO A 53 1.18 4.22 -16.61
CA PRO A 53 0.47 3.00 -16.26
C PRO A 53 1.39 1.97 -15.59
N PRO A 54 0.89 1.17 -14.64
CA PRO A 54 1.62 0.01 -14.15
C PRO A 54 1.87 -0.96 -15.31
N ALA A 55 2.91 -1.78 -15.18
CA ALA A 55 3.35 -2.66 -16.25
C ALA A 55 3.72 -4.05 -15.74
N TYR A 56 3.72 -5.02 -16.64
CA TYR A 56 4.19 -6.37 -16.36
C TYR A 56 4.76 -7.03 -17.62
N TYR A 57 5.60 -8.03 -17.43
CA TYR A 57 6.03 -8.96 -18.46
C TYR A 57 5.25 -10.26 -18.31
N PHE A 58 4.82 -10.86 -19.41
CA PHE A 58 4.01 -12.07 -19.37
C PHE A 58 4.51 -13.12 -20.36
N GLN A 59 4.78 -14.31 -19.84
CA GLN A 59 5.03 -15.51 -20.62
C GLN A 59 3.90 -16.50 -20.37
N LYS A 60 3.25 -16.92 -21.46
CA LYS A 60 2.12 -17.84 -21.41
C LYS A 60 2.61 -19.27 -21.14
N GLY A 61 1.94 -19.95 -20.22
CA GLY A 61 2.17 -21.37 -19.92
C GLY A 61 1.66 -22.30 -21.02
N SER A 62 2.07 -23.57 -20.96
CA SER A 62 1.73 -24.61 -21.94
C SER A 62 1.58 -25.98 -21.28
N GLY A 63 0.97 -26.93 -21.99
CA GLY A 63 0.79 -28.31 -21.50
C GLY A 63 0.01 -28.38 -20.19
N ASP A 64 0.48 -29.19 -19.26
CA ASP A 64 -0.05 -29.32 -17.89
C ASP A 64 0.25 -28.10 -17.01
N GLY A 65 1.24 -27.28 -17.36
CA GLY A 65 1.55 -26.00 -16.71
C GLY A 65 0.62 -24.84 -17.11
N ALA A 66 -0.26 -25.03 -18.10
CA ALA A 66 -1.11 -23.96 -18.65
C ALA A 66 -2.08 -23.32 -17.64
N ASN A 67 -2.39 -24.00 -16.53
CA ASN A 67 -3.25 -23.50 -15.45
C ASN A 67 -2.48 -23.10 -14.19
N ASN A 68 -1.16 -23.23 -14.19
CA ASN A 68 -0.31 -22.87 -13.06
C ASN A 68 0.34 -21.50 -13.30
N TRP A 69 0.61 -20.77 -12.23
CA TRP A 69 1.05 -19.37 -12.28
C TRP A 69 2.22 -19.12 -11.34
N LEU A 70 3.23 -18.42 -11.84
CA LEU A 70 4.31 -17.83 -11.07
C LEU A 70 4.23 -16.31 -11.25
N VAL A 71 4.00 -15.59 -10.15
CA VAL A 71 3.97 -14.12 -10.13
C VAL A 71 5.19 -13.63 -9.37
N TYR A 72 6.05 -12.89 -10.07
CA TYR A 72 7.26 -12.28 -9.52
C TYR A 72 7.05 -10.77 -9.39
N LEU A 73 7.41 -10.21 -8.23
CA LEU A 73 7.41 -8.78 -7.99
C LEU A 73 8.87 -8.30 -8.06
N GLU A 74 9.18 -7.42 -9.00
CA GLU A 74 10.52 -6.86 -9.10
C GLU A 74 10.89 -6.04 -7.86
N GLY A 75 12.18 -5.99 -7.53
CA GLY A 75 12.71 -5.09 -6.51
C GLY A 75 13.18 -3.75 -7.09
N GLY A 76 13.57 -2.84 -6.21
CA GLY A 76 14.24 -1.60 -6.62
C GLY A 76 14.56 -0.60 -5.50
N GLY A 77 14.32 -0.93 -4.23
CA GLY A 77 14.45 0.01 -3.10
C GLY A 77 13.35 1.07 -3.09
N TRP A 78 13.31 1.95 -2.09
CA TRP A 78 12.26 2.96 -1.93
C TRP A 78 12.84 4.38 -1.93
N CYS A 79 11.97 5.39 -2.03
CA CYS A 79 12.30 6.78 -1.76
C CYS A 79 11.66 7.22 -0.43
N ALA A 80 12.30 8.15 0.29
CA ALA A 80 11.88 8.54 1.65
C ALA A 80 11.70 10.07 1.82
N SER A 81 12.03 10.87 0.82
CA SER A 81 11.85 12.32 0.82
C SER A 81 11.16 12.75 -0.47
N HIS A 82 10.46 13.88 -0.42
CA HIS A 82 9.82 14.47 -1.60
C HIS A 82 10.81 14.57 -2.77
N ASP A 83 11.94 15.24 -2.57
CA ASP A 83 12.95 15.44 -3.63
C ASP A 83 13.54 14.12 -4.12
N GLY A 84 13.72 13.14 -3.23
CA GLY A 84 14.22 11.81 -3.58
C GLY A 84 13.21 11.03 -4.43
N CYS A 85 11.92 11.12 -4.09
CA CYS A 85 10.84 10.51 -4.87
C CYS A 85 10.64 11.23 -6.20
N GLU A 86 10.71 12.56 -6.22
CA GLU A 86 10.60 13.36 -7.44
C GLU A 86 11.71 13.02 -8.43
N GLN A 87 12.97 12.96 -7.97
CA GLN A 87 14.09 12.55 -8.83
C GLN A 87 13.89 11.13 -9.37
N ARG A 88 13.33 10.24 -8.55
CA ARG A 88 13.08 8.85 -8.92
C ARG A 88 12.02 8.70 -10.02
N THR A 89 11.05 9.61 -10.14
CA THR A 89 10.06 9.63 -11.24
C THR A 89 10.72 9.65 -12.62
N ARG A 90 11.94 10.20 -12.71
CA ARG A 90 12.71 10.34 -13.96
C ARG A 90 13.59 9.11 -14.26
N THR A 91 13.34 7.98 -13.59
CA THR A 91 14.13 6.75 -13.70
C THR A 91 13.24 5.54 -14.02
N ILE A 92 13.85 4.43 -14.45
CA ILE A 92 13.14 3.17 -14.78
C ILE A 92 12.43 2.51 -13.58
N VAL A 93 12.76 2.91 -12.36
CA VAL A 93 12.15 2.42 -11.10
C VAL A 93 11.13 3.40 -10.51
N GLY A 94 10.79 4.46 -11.25
CA GLY A 94 9.67 5.37 -10.97
C GLY A 94 8.75 5.62 -12.17
N SER A 95 9.10 5.09 -13.35
CA SER A 95 8.33 5.24 -14.59
C SER A 95 8.39 3.97 -15.43
N SER A 96 7.22 3.44 -15.81
CA SER A 96 7.14 2.35 -16.78
C SER A 96 7.39 2.84 -18.21
N SER A 97 7.09 4.10 -18.52
CA SER A 97 7.33 4.72 -19.84
C SER A 97 8.81 4.80 -20.18
N LEU A 98 9.68 4.87 -19.17
CA LEU A 98 11.13 4.91 -19.35
C LEU A 98 11.76 3.52 -19.49
N ARG A 99 11.01 2.45 -19.22
CA ARG A 99 11.49 1.09 -19.42
C ARG A 99 11.50 0.75 -20.90
N LYS A 100 12.68 0.43 -21.41
CA LYS A 100 12.87 0.06 -22.81
C LYS A 100 12.48 -1.41 -23.01
N GLY A 101 11.40 -1.64 -23.74
CA GLY A 101 11.13 -2.88 -24.48
C GLY A 101 11.14 -4.17 -23.64
N ALA A 102 11.67 -5.22 -24.28
CA ALA A 102 11.60 -6.60 -23.81
C ALA A 102 12.69 -6.99 -22.81
N THR A 103 12.40 -7.94 -21.94
CA THR A 103 13.33 -8.50 -20.94
C THR A 103 13.58 -9.99 -21.17
N PHE A 104 14.56 -10.57 -20.48
CA PHE A 104 14.83 -12.01 -20.50
C PHE A 104 14.41 -12.66 -19.18
N PHE A 105 13.71 -13.80 -19.25
CA PHE A 105 13.43 -14.63 -18.09
C PHE A 105 14.42 -15.78 -17.98
N GLY A 106 15.25 -15.73 -16.94
CA GLY A 106 16.20 -16.79 -16.60
C GLY A 106 15.77 -17.57 -15.36
N GLN A 107 16.54 -18.63 -15.06
CA GLN A 107 16.42 -19.41 -13.82
C GLN A 107 14.99 -19.94 -13.64
N ILE A 108 14.38 -19.73 -12.48
CA ILE A 108 13.01 -20.17 -12.15
C ILE A 108 11.92 -19.61 -13.07
N MET A 109 12.23 -18.54 -13.84
CA MET A 109 11.31 -17.97 -14.83
C MET A 109 11.59 -18.44 -16.26
N SER A 110 12.65 -19.23 -16.48
CA SER A 110 13.00 -19.70 -17.83
C SER A 110 11.98 -20.70 -18.36
N SER A 111 11.68 -20.62 -19.66
CA SER A 111 10.90 -21.63 -20.38
C SER A 111 11.72 -22.84 -20.84
N ASP A 112 13.03 -22.85 -20.59
CA ASP A 112 13.90 -23.97 -20.93
C ASP A 112 13.86 -25.00 -19.80
N GLN A 113 13.34 -26.20 -20.08
CA GLN A 113 13.22 -27.28 -19.09
C GLN A 113 14.59 -27.75 -18.55
N THR A 114 15.68 -27.53 -19.28
CA THR A 114 17.03 -27.86 -18.79
C THR A 114 17.50 -26.87 -17.72
N ILE A 115 16.97 -25.64 -17.74
CA ILE A 115 17.25 -24.58 -16.76
C ILE A 115 16.21 -24.58 -15.63
N ASN A 116 14.94 -24.86 -15.95
CA ASN A 116 13.79 -24.83 -15.06
C ASN A 116 12.96 -26.12 -15.17
N PRO A 117 13.42 -27.24 -14.58
CA PRO A 117 12.82 -28.56 -14.82
C PRO A 117 11.35 -28.65 -14.40
N ASP A 118 10.95 -27.91 -13.37
CA ASP A 118 9.65 -28.06 -12.71
C ASP A 118 8.61 -27.03 -13.17
N PHE A 119 9.03 -25.81 -13.54
CA PHE A 119 8.12 -24.69 -13.79
C PHE A 119 8.23 -24.10 -15.21
N TYR A 120 9.04 -24.70 -16.10
CA TYR A 120 9.30 -24.14 -17.43
C TYR A 120 8.05 -23.88 -18.27
N ASN A 121 6.98 -24.64 -18.03
CA ASN A 121 5.73 -24.55 -18.79
C ASN A 121 4.59 -23.83 -18.04
N TRP A 122 4.88 -23.17 -16.90
CA TRP A 122 3.89 -22.39 -16.16
C TRP A 122 3.65 -21.01 -16.82
N ASN A 123 2.52 -20.38 -16.49
CA ASN A 123 2.34 -18.96 -16.79
C ASN A 123 3.24 -18.14 -15.86
N ILE A 124 4.02 -17.22 -16.41
CA ILE A 124 4.93 -16.38 -15.62
C ILE A 124 4.59 -14.92 -15.85
N VAL A 125 4.35 -14.20 -14.75
CA VAL A 125 4.13 -12.75 -14.73
C VAL A 125 5.22 -12.10 -13.89
N SER A 126 5.96 -11.15 -14.46
CA SER A 126 6.87 -10.28 -13.70
C SER A 126 6.28 -8.88 -13.62
N VAL A 127 5.83 -8.47 -12.44
CA VAL A 127 5.26 -7.14 -12.19
C VAL A 127 6.40 -6.13 -12.09
N VAL A 128 6.30 -5.06 -12.87
CA VAL A 128 7.29 -3.99 -12.91
C VAL A 128 7.21 -3.15 -11.64
N TYR A 129 8.36 -2.98 -10.99
CA TYR A 129 8.49 -2.08 -9.85
C TYR A 129 8.59 -0.62 -10.31
N CYS A 130 7.64 0.22 -9.89
CA CYS A 130 7.63 1.64 -10.24
C CYS A 130 6.91 2.58 -9.25
N ASP A 131 6.42 2.09 -8.12
CA ASP A 131 5.70 2.90 -7.11
C ASP A 131 6.66 3.56 -6.10
N GLY A 132 7.91 3.09 -6.01
CA GLY A 132 8.93 3.67 -5.13
C GLY A 132 8.67 3.52 -3.63
N SER A 133 7.67 2.74 -3.26
CA SER A 133 7.24 2.44 -1.90
C SER A 133 7.15 0.93 -1.65
N SER A 134 7.90 0.12 -2.38
CA SER A 134 7.93 -1.35 -2.22
C SER A 134 6.56 -2.01 -2.40
N TYR A 135 5.75 -1.54 -3.36
CA TYR A 135 4.34 -1.92 -3.56
C TYR A 135 3.41 -1.59 -2.38
N MET A 136 3.87 -0.75 -1.44
CA MET A 136 3.08 -0.27 -0.30
C MET A 136 2.42 1.09 -0.57
N GLY A 137 2.54 1.59 -1.80
CA GLY A 137 2.01 2.88 -2.22
C GLY A 137 0.49 2.90 -2.23
N ASP A 138 -0.07 3.36 -1.12
CA ASP A 138 -1.45 3.78 -0.98
C ASP A 138 -1.50 4.84 0.12
N VAL A 139 -1.82 6.08 -0.20
CA VAL A 139 -2.36 7.00 0.82
C VAL A 139 -3.80 7.32 0.47
N GLU A 140 -4.62 6.28 0.47
CA GLU A 140 -6.06 6.36 0.68
C GLU A 140 -6.41 7.28 1.87
N GLY A 141 -5.50 7.47 2.85
CA GLY A 141 -5.68 8.50 3.87
C GLY A 141 -4.46 8.87 4.70
N ALA A 142 -4.55 10.00 5.39
CA ALA A 142 -3.53 10.56 6.28
C ALA A 142 -4.16 11.15 7.54
N ILE A 143 -3.48 11.03 8.68
CA ILE A 143 -3.92 11.61 9.96
C ILE A 143 -2.86 12.55 10.52
N LEU A 144 -3.24 13.79 10.84
CA LEU A 144 -2.45 14.68 11.71
C LEU A 144 -2.95 14.56 13.14
N SER A 145 -2.08 14.16 14.06
CA SER A 145 -2.44 14.00 15.47
C SER A 145 -1.41 14.60 16.41
N GLY A 146 -1.85 15.05 17.59
CA GLY A 146 -0.96 15.49 18.65
C GLY A 146 -1.58 15.44 20.04
N GLY A 147 -0.73 15.33 21.07
CA GLY A 147 -1.11 15.35 22.49
C GLY A 147 -0.77 16.67 23.17
N SER A 148 -1.56 17.15 24.13
CA SER A 148 -1.24 18.36 24.93
C SER A 148 -1.07 19.60 24.03
N ALA A 149 0.02 20.36 24.19
CA ALA A 149 0.39 21.46 23.28
C ALA A 149 0.53 20.99 21.81
N GLY A 150 0.88 19.73 21.57
CA GLY A 150 0.87 19.13 20.23
C GLY A 150 -0.55 18.92 19.69
N GLY A 151 -1.53 18.64 20.55
CA GLY A 151 -2.95 18.57 20.19
C GLY A 151 -3.51 19.94 19.81
N LEU A 152 -3.07 21.00 20.49
CA LEU A 152 -3.33 22.38 20.07
C LEU A 152 -2.67 22.68 18.71
N GLY A 153 -1.44 22.22 18.50
CA GLY A 153 -0.76 22.32 17.20
C GLY A 153 -1.53 21.61 16.09
N ALA A 154 -2.07 20.42 16.34
CA ALA A 154 -2.93 19.72 15.40
C ALA A 154 -4.22 20.50 15.09
N ASN A 155 -4.84 21.12 16.11
CA ASN A 155 -6.02 21.99 15.91
C ASN A 155 -5.71 23.15 14.96
N LEU A 156 -4.62 23.88 15.23
CA LEU A 156 -4.26 25.09 14.48
C LEU A 156 -3.81 24.82 13.04
N HIS A 157 -3.29 23.62 12.76
CA HIS A 157 -2.67 23.29 11.48
C HIS A 157 -3.44 22.26 10.65
N CYS A 158 -4.56 21.74 11.14
CA CYS A 158 -5.27 20.66 10.45
C CYS A 158 -5.72 21.02 9.03
N ASP A 159 -6.32 22.20 8.83
CA ASP A 159 -6.73 22.63 7.49
C ASP A 159 -5.53 22.85 6.56
N GLY A 160 -4.43 23.37 7.10
CA GLY A 160 -3.17 23.47 6.37
C GLY A 160 -2.62 22.10 5.97
N PHE A 161 -2.68 21.12 6.86
CA PHE A 161 -2.25 19.74 6.60
C PHE A 161 -3.14 19.05 5.57
N GLY A 162 -4.46 19.22 5.65
CA GLY A 162 -5.40 18.77 4.62
C GLY A 162 -5.06 19.35 3.25
N ALA A 163 -4.78 20.66 3.19
CA ALA A 163 -4.40 21.33 1.95
C ALA A 163 -3.06 20.85 1.36
N LEU A 164 -2.14 20.33 2.19
CA LEU A 164 -0.86 19.77 1.73
C LEU A 164 -0.99 18.37 1.12
N LEU A 165 -2.10 17.67 1.35
CA LEU A 165 -2.35 16.30 0.88
C LEU A 165 -3.61 16.22 0.00
N PRO A 166 -3.70 17.00 -1.09
CA PRO A 166 -4.92 17.09 -1.91
C PRO A 166 -5.26 15.78 -2.65
N SER A 167 -4.30 14.88 -2.80
CA SER A 167 -4.47 13.60 -3.49
C SER A 167 -4.89 12.44 -2.58
N ALA A 168 -4.88 12.63 -1.25
CA ALA A 168 -5.33 11.61 -0.32
C ALA A 168 -6.86 11.62 -0.25
N SER A 169 -7.51 10.47 -0.45
CA SER A 169 -8.97 10.38 -0.43
C SER A 169 -9.57 10.55 0.97
N ARG A 170 -8.76 10.49 2.03
CA ARG A 170 -9.20 10.63 3.42
C ARG A 170 -8.14 11.27 4.32
N VAL A 171 -8.13 12.60 4.41
CA VAL A 171 -7.33 13.33 5.40
C VAL A 171 -8.18 13.66 6.62
N LYS A 172 -7.69 13.30 7.82
CA LYS A 172 -8.38 13.53 9.09
C LYS A 172 -7.39 14.05 10.14
N CYS A 173 -7.87 14.65 11.22
CA CYS A 173 -7.01 15.10 12.31
C CYS A 173 -7.54 14.68 13.66
N ILE A 174 -6.66 14.51 14.65
CA ILE A 174 -7.03 14.14 16.01
C ILE A 174 -6.28 15.03 17.03
N SER A 175 -7.03 15.69 17.90
CA SER A 175 -6.47 16.35 19.08
C SER A 175 -6.68 15.46 20.30
N ASP A 176 -5.59 15.17 20.98
CA ASP A 176 -5.59 14.46 22.25
C ASP A 176 -5.19 15.44 23.36
N SER A 177 -6.10 15.71 24.31
CA SER A 177 -5.84 16.57 25.47
C SER A 177 -5.30 17.96 25.10
N GLY A 178 -5.74 18.49 23.96
CA GLY A 178 -5.20 19.69 23.30
C GLY A 178 -6.27 20.74 23.02
N PHE A 179 -7.48 20.54 23.51
CA PHE A 179 -8.58 21.48 23.42
C PHE A 179 -8.41 22.58 24.50
N PHE A 180 -8.30 23.82 24.05
CA PHE A 180 -8.32 25.00 24.90
C PHE A 180 -9.35 25.98 24.31
N ILE A 181 -10.34 26.40 25.12
CA ILE A 181 -11.56 27.24 24.93
C ILE A 181 -11.68 28.20 23.71
N HIS A 182 -10.61 28.55 22.99
CA HIS A 182 -10.63 29.49 21.87
C HIS A 182 -10.00 29.01 20.55
N ALA A 183 -9.42 27.81 20.49
CA ALA A 183 -8.63 27.38 19.33
C ALA A 183 -9.41 26.58 18.26
N VAL A 184 -10.71 26.36 18.46
CA VAL A 184 -11.44 25.25 17.78
C VAL A 184 -12.71 25.71 17.06
N ARG A 185 -12.75 26.99 16.67
CA ARG A 185 -13.82 27.52 15.83
C ARG A 185 -13.37 27.42 14.36
N ASP A 186 -14.26 26.93 13.51
CA ASP A 186 -14.12 26.98 12.04
C ASP A 186 -13.12 26.01 11.37
N ILE A 187 -12.81 24.86 11.98
CA ILE A 187 -12.02 23.80 11.32
C ILE A 187 -12.88 23.08 10.25
N GLN A 188 -12.41 23.06 9.00
CA GLN A 188 -13.15 22.46 7.89
C GLN A 188 -12.83 20.97 7.68
N THR A 189 -11.56 20.60 7.89
CA THR A 189 -11.09 19.23 7.72
C THR A 189 -11.67 18.34 8.82
N PRO A 190 -12.13 17.11 8.52
CA PRO A 190 -12.73 16.24 9.53
C PRO A 190 -11.81 16.02 10.74
N TYR A 191 -12.34 16.32 11.92
CA TYR A 191 -11.57 16.39 13.16
C TYR A 191 -12.14 15.48 14.26
N PHE A 192 -11.27 14.88 15.07
CA PHE A 192 -11.65 14.13 16.27
C PHE A 192 -11.06 14.76 17.53
N PHE A 193 -11.91 15.01 18.53
CA PHE A 193 -11.49 15.48 19.84
C PHE A 193 -11.51 14.34 20.85
N LEU A 194 -10.36 14.10 21.47
CA LEU A 194 -10.21 13.19 22.59
C LEU A 194 -9.73 13.98 23.80
N GLU A 195 -10.59 14.15 24.79
CA GLU A 195 -10.31 15.04 25.93
C GLU A 195 -10.72 14.39 27.25
N SER A 196 -10.02 14.76 28.32
CA SER A 196 -10.53 14.57 29.66
C SER A 196 -11.50 15.69 30.01
N ALA A 197 -12.65 15.37 30.62
CA ALA A 197 -13.61 16.37 31.08
C ALA A 197 -13.02 17.32 32.16
N PHE A 198 -11.94 16.93 32.82
CA PHE A 198 -11.25 17.76 33.81
C PHE A 198 -10.28 18.78 33.21
N ASP A 199 -9.86 18.59 31.95
CA ASP A 199 -9.00 19.55 31.26
C ASP A 199 -9.79 20.73 30.69
N ASP A 200 -11.10 20.57 30.42
CA ASP A 200 -11.93 21.66 29.92
C ASP A 200 -13.43 21.50 30.23
N HIS A 201 -13.85 21.83 31.47
CA HIS A 201 -15.18 21.45 31.99
C HIS A 201 -16.38 22.28 31.46
N GLN A 202 -16.21 23.30 30.61
CA GLN A 202 -17.36 24.15 30.22
C GLN A 202 -17.60 24.48 28.74
N THR A 203 -16.81 23.99 27.77
CA THR A 203 -16.90 24.55 26.40
C THR A 203 -17.16 23.54 25.28
N LEU A 204 -17.39 22.26 25.61
CA LEU A 204 -17.47 21.20 24.58
C LEU A 204 -18.87 21.03 23.97
N ARG A 205 -19.91 21.63 24.55
CA ARG A 205 -21.27 21.62 23.98
C ARG A 205 -21.41 22.51 22.73
N GLU A 206 -20.53 23.49 22.54
CA GLU A 206 -20.60 24.41 21.38
C GLU A 206 -20.04 23.76 20.08
N VAL A 207 -19.14 22.78 20.20
CA VAL A 207 -18.47 22.12 19.05
C VAL A 207 -19.24 20.89 18.55
N ALA A 208 -20.18 20.36 19.35
CA ALA A 208 -20.86 19.08 19.14
C ALA A 208 -21.95 19.02 18.04
N ASN A 209 -21.95 19.95 17.07
CA ASN A 209 -23.05 20.07 16.10
C ASN A 209 -22.71 19.69 14.65
N SER A 210 -21.57 19.05 14.39
CA SER A 210 -21.20 18.58 13.04
C SER A 210 -21.14 17.05 12.94
N LYS A 211 -21.64 16.51 11.82
CA LYS A 211 -21.56 15.06 11.49
C LYS A 211 -20.15 14.60 11.09
N SER A 212 -19.28 15.51 10.65
CA SER A 212 -17.89 15.20 10.29
C SER A 212 -16.95 15.18 11.51
N THR A 213 -17.38 15.76 12.62
CA THR A 213 -16.61 15.85 13.86
C THR A 213 -16.88 14.63 14.74
N GLY A 214 -15.81 14.00 15.21
CA GLY A 214 -15.87 12.95 16.23
C GLY A 214 -15.51 13.51 17.60
N ILE A 215 -16.22 13.11 18.64
CA ILE A 215 -15.95 13.56 20.01
C ILE A 215 -15.96 12.35 20.95
N PHE A 216 -14.92 12.22 21.77
CA PHE A 216 -14.83 11.26 22.85
C PHE A 216 -14.26 11.96 24.10
N ILE A 217 -15.12 12.25 25.08
CA ILE A 217 -14.75 12.98 26.30
C ILE A 217 -15.09 12.13 27.51
N HIS A 218 -14.09 11.75 28.31
CA HIS A 218 -14.29 10.96 29.53
C HIS A 218 -13.85 11.74 30.75
N SER A 219 -14.41 11.46 31.93
CA SER A 219 -14.09 12.20 33.15
C SER A 219 -12.84 11.70 33.88
N CYS A 220 -11.87 11.06 33.21
CA CYS A 220 -10.67 10.52 33.89
C CYS A 220 -9.62 11.61 34.14
N TYR A 221 -9.07 11.69 35.35
CA TYR A 221 -7.99 12.64 35.67
C TYR A 221 -6.67 12.19 35.01
N ARG A 222 -6.51 12.47 33.71
CA ARG A 222 -5.36 12.10 32.89
C ARG A 222 -5.12 13.14 31.80
N HIS A 223 -3.85 13.31 31.45
CA HIS A 223 -3.38 14.23 30.42
C HIS A 223 -2.66 13.44 29.33
N GLY A 224 -3.26 13.36 28.14
CA GLY A 224 -2.79 12.53 27.02
C GLY A 224 -3.23 11.06 27.12
N HIS A 225 -3.60 10.48 25.98
CA HIS A 225 -4.15 9.13 25.86
C HIS A 225 -3.39 8.26 24.84
N PHE A 226 -2.65 8.88 23.93
CA PHE A 226 -2.05 8.19 22.78
C PHE A 226 -0.77 7.41 23.10
N TYR A 227 -0.02 7.83 24.14
CA TYR A 227 1.34 7.33 24.38
C TYR A 227 1.42 6.18 25.38
N ASP A 228 0.45 6.08 26.28
CA ASP A 228 0.45 5.10 27.34
C ASP A 228 -0.39 3.87 26.98
N LYS A 229 0.14 2.68 27.27
CA LYS A 229 -0.49 1.40 26.92
C LYS A 229 -1.82 1.20 27.65
N GLU A 230 -1.89 1.61 28.92
CA GLU A 230 -3.10 1.51 29.73
C GLU A 230 -4.17 2.49 29.24
N SER A 231 -3.73 3.63 28.70
CA SER A 231 -4.61 4.67 28.16
C SER A 231 -5.10 4.40 26.73
N TRP A 232 -4.36 3.63 25.93
CA TRP A 232 -4.76 3.26 24.57
C TRP A 232 -5.45 1.88 24.51
N ALA A 233 -4.71 0.82 24.86
CA ALA A 233 -5.18 -0.57 24.71
C ALA A 233 -6.24 -0.96 25.77
N ASN A 234 -6.12 -0.40 26.97
CA ASN A 234 -7.05 -0.62 28.09
C ASN A 234 -7.83 0.68 28.42
N SER A 235 -8.17 1.45 27.39
CA SER A 235 -8.84 2.75 27.53
C SER A 235 -10.17 2.66 28.29
N PRO A 236 -10.60 3.76 28.94
CA PRO A 236 -11.94 3.88 29.48
C PRO A 236 -13.00 3.58 28.42
N VAL A 237 -14.12 3.01 28.88
CA VAL A 237 -15.27 2.68 28.05
C VAL A 237 -16.38 3.69 28.30
N LEU A 238 -16.81 4.38 27.25
CA LEU A 238 -18.03 5.19 27.25
C LEU A 238 -19.06 4.53 26.35
N GLY A 239 -20.27 4.33 26.85
CA GLY A 239 -21.29 3.53 26.15
C GLY A 239 -20.78 2.12 25.86
N ASP A 240 -20.71 1.75 24.57
CA ASP A 240 -20.17 0.47 24.09
C ASP A 240 -18.79 0.61 23.39
N LYS A 241 -18.12 1.77 23.56
CA LYS A 241 -16.90 2.13 22.83
C LYS A 241 -15.72 2.39 23.76
N THR A 242 -14.59 1.78 23.45
CA THR A 242 -13.26 2.21 23.90
C THR A 242 -12.79 3.38 23.05
N ILE A 243 -11.75 4.11 23.49
CA ILE A 243 -11.10 5.18 22.70
C ILE A 243 -10.69 4.64 21.31
N VAL A 244 -10.07 3.46 21.25
CA VAL A 244 -9.62 2.84 20.00
C VAL A 244 -10.77 2.54 19.06
N LYS A 245 -11.87 1.98 19.59
CA LYS A 245 -13.06 1.66 18.79
C LYS A 245 -13.73 2.94 18.29
N ALA A 246 -13.84 3.96 19.14
CA ALA A 246 -14.41 5.26 18.78
C ALA A 246 -13.62 5.95 17.66
N ILE A 247 -12.29 6.06 17.79
CA ILE A 247 -11.44 6.64 16.74
C ILE A 247 -11.55 5.85 15.44
N GLY A 248 -11.52 4.51 15.51
CA GLY A 248 -11.64 3.65 14.34
C GLY A 248 -13.00 3.78 13.64
N ASP A 249 -14.09 3.77 14.40
CA ASP A 249 -15.44 3.91 13.86
C ASP A 249 -15.63 5.28 13.18
N TRP A 250 -15.06 6.34 13.73
CA TRP A 250 -15.10 7.68 13.10
C TRP A 250 -14.18 7.80 11.89
N TYR A 251 -12.92 7.34 12.00
CA TYR A 251 -11.93 7.45 10.93
C TYR A 251 -12.39 6.68 9.69
N PHE A 252 -12.89 5.46 9.86
CA PHE A 252 -13.41 4.64 8.78
C PHE A 252 -14.88 4.90 8.42
N GLU A 253 -15.53 5.90 9.06
CA GLU A 253 -16.92 6.29 8.80
C GLU A 253 -17.93 5.15 9.02
N ARG A 254 -17.63 4.26 9.98
CA ARG A 254 -18.51 3.15 10.37
C ARG A 254 -19.69 3.62 11.21
N SER A 255 -19.52 4.68 12.01
CA SER A 255 -20.60 5.33 12.77
C SER A 255 -20.22 6.76 13.18
N SER A 256 -21.21 7.61 13.45
CA SER A 256 -20.97 8.90 14.11
C SER A 256 -20.55 8.70 15.56
N VAL A 257 -19.60 9.51 16.05
CA VAL A 257 -19.03 9.35 17.39
C VAL A 257 -19.17 10.67 18.15
N GLN A 258 -20.00 10.67 19.19
CA GLN A 258 -20.31 11.82 20.05
C GLN A 258 -20.44 11.32 21.50
N GLU A 259 -19.39 10.67 21.99
CA GLU A 259 -19.36 10.08 23.32
C GLU A 259 -18.87 11.12 24.31
N ILE A 260 -19.76 11.59 25.19
CA ILE A 260 -19.43 12.60 26.20
C ILE A 260 -19.91 12.09 27.55
N ASP A 261 -18.98 11.86 28.45
CA ASP A 261 -19.30 11.63 29.85
C ASP A 261 -19.78 12.93 30.48
N THR A 262 -21.05 12.95 30.86
CA THR A 262 -21.72 14.12 31.46
C THR A 262 -21.99 13.91 32.95
N GLN A 263 -21.56 12.78 33.51
CA GLN A 263 -21.71 12.50 34.93
C GLN A 263 -20.54 13.15 35.68
N ASN A 264 -20.85 14.01 36.66
CA ASN A 264 -19.85 14.66 37.51
C ASN A 264 -19.41 13.79 38.70
N GLU A 265 -19.88 12.54 38.76
CA GLU A 265 -19.38 11.54 39.68
C GLU A 265 -18.28 10.77 38.97
N LEU A 266 -17.12 10.67 39.62
CA LEU A 266 -15.88 10.11 39.08
C LEU A 266 -16.14 8.96 38.07
N PRO A 267 -15.48 9.00 36.91
CA PRO A 267 -15.73 8.07 35.78
C PRO A 267 -15.71 6.61 36.23
N GLN A 268 -16.73 5.86 35.82
CA GLN A 268 -16.93 4.47 36.26
C GLN A 268 -15.88 3.47 35.74
N ASN A 269 -14.89 3.89 34.96
CA ASN A 269 -13.94 2.95 34.39
C ASN A 269 -12.63 3.58 33.91
N CYS A 270 -12.05 4.50 34.68
CA CYS A 270 -10.62 4.78 34.48
C CYS A 270 -9.87 3.57 34.95
N THR A 271 -9.35 2.78 34.03
CA THR A 271 -8.40 1.72 34.34
C THR A 271 -7.37 2.28 35.32
N ASN A 272 -7.45 1.73 36.55
CA ASN A 272 -6.62 2.09 37.68
C ASN A 272 -5.17 1.94 37.24
N HIS A 273 -4.42 3.04 37.24
CA HIS A 273 -3.13 3.21 37.92
C HIS A 273 -2.56 4.58 37.50
N ALA A 274 -2.07 5.30 38.50
CA ALA A 274 -1.46 6.62 38.41
C ALA A 274 -0.06 6.57 37.79
#